data_AF-A0A7W3ZLX7-F1
#
_entry.id   AF-A0A7W3ZLX7-F1
#
_cell.length_a   1.000
_cell.length_b   1.000
_cell.length_c   1.000
_cell.angle_alpha   90.00
_cell.angle_beta   90.00
_cell.angle_gamma   90.00
#
_symmetry.space_group_name_H-M   'P 1'
#
loop_
_entity.id
_entity.type
_entity.pdbx_description
1 polymer ?
#
loop_
_entity_poly.entity_id
_entity_poly.type
_entity_poly.pdbx_seq_one_letter_code
_entity_poly.pdbx_strand_id
1 'polypeptide(L)'
;MDTLTISRRDADQLVADVEAYLARQAPRTAHPLVTAPTDRLVAEALASLPAGPAPDLSAPSRAWRWLPERAWRAVARLRPRRDVTVQQYLGLLVMVLERHGWTGAGARRTVGGCRCIAGAQELLAHLGYGAEGTADAAGRAIQDVLHRRGEKQPYWEWNDARDRRRAEVLALLREAAATVA
;
A
#
# COMPACT_ATOMS: atom_id res chain seq x y z
N MET A 1 -29.06 9.25 -24.75
CA MET A 1 -28.11 8.72 -23.74
C MET A 1 -27.73 7.34 -24.23
N ASP A 2 -26.61 7.25 -24.92
CA ASP A 2 -26.20 6.01 -25.60
C ASP A 2 -25.36 5.14 -24.66
N THR A 3 -25.82 3.90 -24.50
CA THR A 3 -25.21 2.86 -23.70
C THR A 3 -24.08 2.21 -24.51
N LEU A 4 -22.82 2.39 -24.09
CA LEU A 4 -21.68 1.72 -24.73
C LEU A 4 -21.79 0.21 -24.52
N THR A 5 -22.04 -0.52 -25.61
CA THR A 5 -22.08 -1.98 -25.64
C THR A 5 -20.66 -2.50 -25.83
N ILE A 6 -20.15 -3.28 -24.89
CA ILE A 6 -18.82 -3.90 -24.99
C ILE A 6 -18.85 -4.97 -26.08
N SER A 7 -17.89 -4.92 -27.01
CA SER A 7 -17.80 -5.91 -28.09
C SER A 7 -17.33 -7.25 -27.55
N ARG A 8 -17.85 -8.34 -28.12
CA ARG A 8 -17.47 -9.72 -27.77
C ARG A 8 -15.95 -9.95 -27.84
N ARG A 9 -15.27 -9.26 -28.76
CA ARG A 9 -13.82 -9.32 -28.94
C ARG A 9 -13.05 -8.77 -27.73
N ASP A 10 -13.58 -7.72 -27.09
CA ASP A 10 -12.96 -7.10 -25.91
C ASP A 10 -13.15 -8.00 -24.68
N ALA A 11 -14.28 -8.71 -24.61
CA ALA A 11 -14.52 -9.72 -23.57
C ALA A 11 -13.58 -10.93 -23.73
N ASP A 12 -13.38 -11.42 -24.96
CA ASP A 12 -12.48 -12.55 -25.23
C ASP A 12 -11.01 -12.18 -24.92
N GLN A 13 -10.59 -10.95 -25.21
CA GLN A 13 -9.25 -10.46 -24.86
C GLN A 13 -9.06 -10.37 -23.34
N LEU A 14 -10.05 -9.87 -22.62
CA LEU A 14 -10.02 -9.79 -21.16
C LEU A 14 -9.89 -11.18 -20.51
N VAL A 15 -10.60 -12.19 -21.05
CA VAL A 15 -10.50 -13.57 -20.55
C VAL A 15 -9.09 -14.12 -20.79
N ALA A 16 -8.51 -13.92 -21.97
CA ALA A 16 -7.14 -14.35 -22.27
C ALA A 16 -6.10 -13.70 -21.34
N ASP A 17 -6.26 -12.42 -21.03
CA ASP A 17 -5.36 -11.68 -20.14
C ASP A 17 -5.45 -12.18 -18.68
N VAL A 18 -6.66 -12.53 -18.22
CA VAL A 18 -6.91 -13.11 -16.90
C VAL A 18 -6.29 -14.51 -16.78
N GLU A 19 -6.50 -15.38 -17.76
CA GLU A 19 -5.91 -16.72 -17.77
C GLU A 19 -4.38 -16.67 -17.80
N ALA A 20 -3.81 -15.75 -18.58
CA ALA A 20 -2.36 -15.55 -18.63
C ALA A 20 -1.79 -15.01 -17.30
N TYR A 21 -2.57 -14.23 -16.55
CA TYR A 21 -2.19 -13.76 -15.21
C TYR A 21 -2.23 -14.90 -14.19
N LEU A 22 -3.28 -15.74 -14.21
CA LEU A 22 -3.40 -16.88 -13.31
C LEU A 22 -2.33 -17.94 -13.56
N ALA A 23 -2.02 -18.25 -14.83
CA ALA A 23 -0.94 -19.16 -15.19
C ALA A 23 0.44 -18.70 -14.72
N ARG A 24 0.64 -17.38 -14.57
CA ARG A 24 1.88 -16.78 -14.01
C ARG A 24 1.97 -16.88 -12.48
N GLN A 25 0.83 -17.07 -11.81
CA GLN A 25 0.74 -17.19 -10.35
C GLN A 25 0.60 -18.63 -9.85
N ALA A 26 0.36 -19.59 -10.74
CA ALA A 26 0.32 -21.00 -10.37
C ALA A 26 1.64 -21.40 -9.69
N PRO A 27 1.61 -22.01 -8.49
CA PRO A 27 2.81 -22.49 -7.81
C PRO A 27 3.52 -23.49 -8.71
N ARG A 28 4.72 -23.15 -9.19
CA ARG A 28 5.58 -24.11 -9.88
C ARG A 28 6.23 -24.99 -8.83
N THR A 29 5.69 -26.19 -8.62
CA THR A 29 6.37 -27.22 -7.85
C THR A 29 7.58 -27.70 -8.65
N ALA A 30 8.79 -27.43 -8.15
CA ALA A 30 10.01 -28.01 -8.69
C ALA A 30 10.22 -29.42 -8.11
N HIS A 31 10.46 -30.39 -8.99
CA HIS A 31 10.90 -31.75 -8.69
C HIS A 31 12.36 -31.75 -8.11
N PRO A 32 12.89 -32.85 -7.56
CA PRO A 32 13.76 -32.85 -6.38
C PRO A 32 15.21 -33.05 -6.83
N LEU A 33 15.90 -31.96 -7.20
CA LEU A 33 17.35 -31.99 -7.39
C LEU A 33 17.93 -30.73 -6.76
N VAL A 34 18.03 -30.76 -5.44
CA VAL A 34 18.65 -29.70 -4.66
C VAL A 34 19.82 -30.29 -3.88
N THR A 35 21.03 -30.10 -4.40
CA THR A 35 22.30 -30.34 -3.68
C THR A 35 22.94 -29.06 -3.15
N ALA A 36 22.33 -27.90 -3.40
CA ALA A 36 22.77 -26.62 -2.85
C ALA A 36 22.15 -26.38 -1.46
N PRO A 37 22.89 -25.77 -0.51
CA PRO A 37 22.34 -25.41 0.79
C PRO A 37 21.19 -24.41 0.62
N THR A 38 20.12 -24.61 1.41
CA THR A 38 18.87 -23.86 1.34
C THR A 38 19.08 -22.35 1.32
N ASP A 39 19.99 -21.84 2.15
CA ASP A 39 20.27 -20.40 2.28
C ASP A 39 20.83 -19.80 0.99
N ARG A 40 21.62 -20.58 0.24
CA ARG A 40 22.16 -20.15 -1.06
C ARG A 40 21.08 -20.08 -2.12
N LEU A 41 20.16 -21.04 -2.13
CA LEU A 41 19.03 -21.05 -3.06
C LEU A 41 18.03 -19.94 -2.75
N VAL A 42 17.80 -19.66 -1.47
CA VAL A 42 16.97 -18.53 -1.03
C VAL A 42 17.63 -17.22 -1.46
N ALA A 43 18.94 -17.07 -1.26
CA ALA A 43 19.67 -15.88 -1.71
C ALA A 43 19.68 -15.72 -3.24
N GLU A 44 19.90 -16.79 -4.01
CA GLU A 44 19.85 -16.76 -5.48
C GLU A 44 18.44 -16.51 -6.01
N ALA A 45 17.41 -17.10 -5.40
CA ALA A 45 16.02 -16.86 -5.76
C ALA A 45 15.62 -15.40 -5.47
N LEU A 46 16.01 -14.86 -4.32
CA LEU A 46 15.74 -13.46 -3.98
C LEU A 46 16.53 -12.48 -4.86
N ALA A 47 17.76 -12.83 -5.24
CA ALA A 47 18.60 -12.02 -6.12
C ALA A 47 18.16 -12.08 -7.59
N SER A 48 17.46 -13.13 -8.01
CA SER A 48 16.98 -13.34 -9.38
C SER A 48 15.53 -12.93 -9.61
N LEU A 49 14.81 -12.49 -8.57
CA LEU A 49 13.49 -11.90 -8.71
C LEU A 49 13.62 -10.59 -9.52
N PRO A 50 13.05 -10.50 -10.74
CA PRO A 50 12.90 -9.20 -11.37
C PRO A 50 12.03 -8.34 -10.45
N ALA A 51 12.33 -7.05 -10.33
CA ALA A 51 11.42 -6.11 -9.68
C ALA A 51 10.08 -6.15 -10.44
N GLY A 52 9.13 -6.93 -9.93
CA GLY A 52 7.83 -7.10 -10.55
C GLY A 52 7.14 -5.74 -10.64
N PRO A 53 6.37 -5.46 -11.71
CA PRO A 53 5.61 -4.23 -11.77
C PRO A 53 4.72 -4.17 -10.53
N ALA A 54 4.82 -3.07 -9.78
CA ALA A 54 3.92 -2.81 -8.67
C ALA A 54 2.47 -2.96 -9.17
N PRO A 55 1.55 -3.54 -8.38
CA PRO A 55 0.15 -3.61 -8.77
C PRO A 55 -0.32 -2.23 -9.23
N ASP A 56 -1.08 -2.17 -10.34
CA ASP A 56 -1.73 -0.93 -10.77
C ASP A 56 -2.85 -0.59 -9.78
N LEU A 57 -2.42 0.02 -8.69
CA LEU A 57 -3.24 0.69 -7.71
C LEU A 57 -3.50 2.09 -8.25
N SER A 58 -4.10 2.19 -9.44
CA SER A 58 -4.36 3.44 -10.16
C SER A 58 -4.85 4.51 -9.19
N ALA A 59 -3.88 5.29 -8.71
CA ALA A 59 -4.11 6.08 -7.55
C ALA A 59 -4.90 7.31 -7.99
N PRO A 60 -5.87 7.72 -7.17
CA PRO A 60 -6.75 8.80 -7.55
C PRO A 60 -6.02 10.09 -7.91
N SER A 61 -6.45 10.79 -8.98
CA SER A 61 -5.81 11.99 -9.55
C SER A 61 -5.30 12.98 -8.48
N ARG A 62 -4.18 13.71 -8.70
CA ARG A 62 -3.65 14.69 -7.69
C ARG A 62 -4.70 15.71 -7.24
N ALA A 63 -5.71 15.99 -8.06
CA ALA A 63 -6.86 16.83 -7.74
C ALA A 63 -7.64 16.34 -6.50
N TRP A 64 -7.55 15.05 -6.17
CA TRP A 64 -8.20 14.45 -5.00
C TRP A 64 -7.71 15.08 -3.69
N ARG A 65 -6.50 15.62 -3.64
CA ARG A 65 -6.00 16.40 -2.48
C ARG A 65 -6.97 17.47 -1.99
N TRP A 66 -7.78 18.04 -2.87
CA TRP A 66 -8.72 19.13 -2.58
C TRP A 66 -10.14 18.66 -2.28
N LEU A 67 -10.44 17.37 -2.43
CA LEU A 67 -11.80 16.86 -2.20
C LEU A 67 -12.16 16.91 -0.71
N PRO A 68 -13.30 17.49 -0.32
CA PRO A 68 -13.70 17.56 1.09
C PRO A 68 -13.95 16.16 1.68
N GLU A 69 -13.82 15.99 3.00
CA GLU A 69 -13.92 14.67 3.66
C GLU A 69 -15.24 13.93 3.35
N ARG A 70 -16.34 14.67 3.15
CA ARG A 70 -17.64 14.11 2.74
C ARG A 70 -17.61 13.43 1.37
N ALA A 71 -16.78 13.92 0.45
CA ALA A 71 -16.61 13.30 -0.87
C ALA A 71 -15.90 11.95 -0.74
N TRP A 72 -14.98 11.80 0.21
CA TRP A 72 -14.36 10.50 0.49
C TRP A 72 -15.34 9.45 0.95
N ARG A 73 -16.24 9.84 1.86
CA ARG A 73 -17.34 8.97 2.29
C ARG A 73 -18.29 8.59 1.17
N ALA A 74 -18.54 9.49 0.21
CA ALA A 74 -19.37 9.18 -0.96
C ALA A 74 -18.66 8.18 -1.90
N VAL A 75 -17.36 8.39 -2.17
CA VAL A 75 -16.54 7.46 -2.96
C VAL A 75 -16.47 6.08 -2.28
N ALA A 76 -16.35 6.05 -0.96
CA ALA A 76 -16.38 4.83 -0.14
C ALA A 76 -17.59 3.95 -0.46
N ARG A 77 -18.78 4.56 -0.47
CA ARG A 77 -20.06 3.86 -0.65
C ARG A 77 -20.21 3.24 -2.04
N LEU A 78 -19.48 3.77 -3.01
CA LEU A 78 -19.51 3.31 -4.40
C LEU A 78 -18.46 2.23 -4.69
N ARG A 79 -17.62 1.87 -3.72
CA ARG A 79 -16.48 0.98 -3.91
C ARG A 79 -16.58 -0.23 -2.97
N PRO A 80 -16.51 -1.46 -3.48
CA PRO A 80 -16.43 -2.63 -2.60
C PRO A 80 -15.12 -2.59 -1.80
N ARG A 81 -15.16 -3.14 -0.58
CA ARG A 81 -13.96 -3.28 0.27
C ARG A 81 -12.94 -4.17 -0.45
N ARG A 82 -11.68 -3.78 -0.37
CA ARG A 82 -10.54 -4.52 -0.93
C ARG A 82 -9.68 -5.03 0.21
N ASP A 83 -9.62 -6.35 0.34
CA ASP A 83 -8.67 -6.98 1.23
C ASP A 83 -7.26 -6.80 0.66
N VAL A 84 -6.36 -6.31 1.51
CA VAL A 84 -4.95 -6.09 1.20
C VAL A 84 -4.11 -6.61 2.35
N THR A 85 -2.91 -7.10 2.04
CA THR A 85 -1.95 -7.51 3.06
C THR A 85 -1.40 -6.30 3.81
N VAL A 86 -0.77 -6.52 4.98
CA VAL A 86 -0.15 -5.45 5.77
C VAL A 86 0.95 -4.75 4.96
N GLN A 87 1.78 -5.52 4.24
CA GLN A 87 2.81 -4.99 3.34
C GLN A 87 2.22 -4.08 2.26
N GLN A 88 1.13 -4.52 1.59
CA GLN A 88 0.44 -3.72 0.57
C GLN A 88 -0.16 -2.44 1.18
N TYR A 89 -0.73 -2.53 2.37
CA TYR A 89 -1.29 -1.39 3.08
C TYR A 89 -0.22 -0.34 3.43
N LEU A 90 0.96 -0.76 3.88
CA LEU A 90 2.10 0.14 4.13
C LEU A 90 2.60 0.81 2.84
N GLY A 91 2.66 0.05 1.73
CA GLY A 91 2.95 0.62 0.41
C GLY A 91 1.93 1.67 -0.04
N LEU A 92 0.65 1.43 0.22
CA LEU A 92 -0.43 2.40 -0.03
C LEU A 92 -0.26 3.68 0.81
N LEU A 93 0.16 3.57 2.08
CA LEU A 93 0.44 4.76 2.91
C LEU A 93 1.57 5.61 2.33
N VAL A 94 2.66 4.98 1.87
CA VAL A 94 3.76 5.67 1.16
C VAL A 94 3.21 6.44 -0.03
N MET A 95 2.43 5.77 -0.90
CA MET A 95 1.84 6.38 -2.09
C MET A 95 0.92 7.57 -1.76
N VAL A 96 0.09 7.45 -0.72
CA VAL A 96 -0.78 8.54 -0.25
C VAL A 96 0.07 9.73 0.17
N LEU A 97 1.09 9.54 1.01
CA LEU A 97 1.94 10.64 1.50
C LEU A 97 2.81 11.26 0.39
N GLU A 98 3.14 10.51 -0.66
CA GLU A 98 3.85 11.05 -1.82
C GLU A 98 2.96 11.94 -2.69
N ARG A 99 1.70 11.55 -2.87
CA ARG A 99 0.76 12.27 -3.72
C ARG A 99 0.09 13.45 -3.01
N HIS A 100 -0.37 13.20 -1.80
CA HIS A 100 -1.05 14.15 -0.95
C HIS A 100 -0.09 14.93 -0.08
N GLY A 101 1.21 14.66 -0.10
CA GLY A 101 2.17 15.35 0.74
C GLY A 101 1.99 15.01 2.21
N TRP A 102 3.03 15.31 2.98
CA TRP A 102 3.12 14.97 4.38
C TRP A 102 2.93 16.21 5.27
N THR A 103 2.35 16.02 6.46
CA THR A 103 2.33 17.00 7.55
C THR A 103 2.70 16.33 8.88
N GLY A 104 3.48 17.04 9.70
CA GLY A 104 3.75 16.70 11.10
C GLY A 104 3.03 17.63 12.09
N ALA A 105 2.02 18.38 11.64
CA ALA A 105 1.38 19.43 12.47
C ALA A 105 0.26 18.90 13.40
N GLY A 106 0.26 17.62 13.79
CA GLY A 106 -0.80 17.04 14.62
C GLY A 106 -2.17 16.91 13.93
N ALA A 107 -2.29 17.38 12.69
CA ALA A 107 -3.53 17.36 11.93
C ALA A 107 -3.58 16.16 10.98
N ARG A 108 -4.69 15.41 11.00
CA ARG A 108 -4.94 14.32 10.04
C ARG A 108 -4.94 14.81 8.59
N ARG A 109 -5.33 16.08 8.39
CA ARG A 109 -5.32 16.74 7.10
C ARG A 109 -5.16 18.25 7.26
N THR A 110 -4.28 18.86 6.46
CA THR A 110 -4.16 20.32 6.35
C THR A 110 -5.18 20.89 5.35
N VAL A 111 -5.37 22.21 5.35
CA VAL A 111 -6.17 22.91 4.32
C VAL A 111 -5.65 22.61 2.91
N GLY A 112 -4.33 22.52 2.74
CA GLY A 112 -3.67 22.11 1.48
C GLY A 112 -3.75 20.62 1.17
N GLY A 113 -4.45 19.82 1.99
CA GLY A 113 -4.65 18.39 1.79
C GLY A 113 -3.44 17.49 2.10
N CYS A 114 -2.37 18.03 2.70
CA CYS A 114 -1.30 17.22 3.31
C CYS A 114 -1.83 16.35 4.43
N ARG A 115 -1.30 15.13 4.56
CA ARG A 115 -1.76 14.11 5.52
C ARG A 115 -0.60 13.68 6.43
N CYS A 116 -0.89 13.36 7.69
CA CYS A 116 0.01 12.58 8.56
C CYS A 116 -0.20 11.07 8.31
N ILE A 117 0.54 10.19 8.99
CA ILE A 117 0.34 8.72 8.88
C ILE A 117 -1.11 8.33 9.22
N ALA A 118 -1.63 8.77 10.37
CA ALA A 118 -2.99 8.45 10.80
C ALA A 118 -4.06 9.01 9.84
N GLY A 119 -3.82 10.18 9.26
CA GLY A 119 -4.68 10.77 8.24
C GLY A 119 -4.65 10.02 6.91
N ALA A 120 -3.51 9.45 6.55
CA ALA A 120 -3.39 8.57 5.38
C ALA A 120 -4.12 7.23 5.62
N GLN A 121 -4.02 6.65 6.81
CA GLN A 121 -4.77 5.45 7.19
C GLN A 121 -6.28 5.70 7.13
N GLU A 122 -6.73 6.84 7.65
CA GLU A 122 -8.14 7.24 7.56
C GLU A 122 -8.61 7.38 6.11
N LEU A 123 -7.80 7.97 5.22
CA LEU A 123 -8.14 8.05 3.80
C LEU A 123 -8.27 6.65 3.17
N LEU A 124 -7.35 5.73 3.46
CA LEU A 124 -7.41 4.36 2.94
C LEU A 124 -8.65 3.61 3.45
N ALA A 125 -9.00 3.79 4.72
CA ALA A 125 -10.23 3.23 5.30
C ALA A 125 -11.48 3.78 4.58
N HIS A 126 -11.53 5.09 4.33
CA HIS A 126 -12.60 5.70 3.53
C HIS A 126 -12.63 5.19 2.09
N LEU A 127 -11.50 4.80 1.51
CA LEU A 127 -11.47 4.23 0.15
C LEU A 127 -11.74 2.72 0.11
N GLY A 128 -11.98 2.11 1.27
CA GLY A 128 -12.28 0.69 1.40
C GLY A 128 -11.05 -0.23 1.32
N TYR A 129 -9.84 0.28 1.52
CA TYR A 129 -8.62 -0.53 1.52
C TYR A 129 -8.28 -1.05 2.91
N GLY A 130 -8.15 -2.37 3.04
CA GLY A 130 -7.76 -3.05 4.27
C GLY A 130 -8.90 -3.21 5.27
N ALA A 131 -8.84 -4.27 6.08
CA ALA A 131 -9.68 -4.44 7.26
C ALA A 131 -9.22 -3.51 8.40
N GLU A 132 -10.05 -3.31 9.44
CA GLU A 132 -9.59 -2.64 10.67
C GLU A 132 -8.33 -3.33 11.24
N GLY A 133 -8.35 -4.67 11.25
CA GLY A 133 -7.19 -5.48 11.64
C GLY A 133 -5.94 -5.27 10.77
N THR A 134 -6.08 -4.94 9.47
CA THR A 134 -4.94 -4.63 8.60
C THR A 134 -4.29 -3.30 8.99
N ALA A 135 -5.11 -2.28 9.28
CA ALA A 135 -4.62 -0.97 9.68
C ALA A 135 -3.90 -1.04 11.05
N ASP A 136 -4.46 -1.80 11.99
CA ASP A 136 -3.84 -2.03 13.30
C ASP A 136 -2.52 -2.80 13.20
N ALA A 137 -2.47 -3.84 12.36
CA ALA A 137 -1.25 -4.60 12.12
C ALA A 137 -0.17 -3.73 11.45
N ALA A 138 -0.55 -2.85 10.53
CA ALA A 138 0.36 -1.87 9.94
C ALA A 138 0.87 -0.88 11.00
N GLY A 139 0.00 -0.39 11.89
CA GLY A 139 0.39 0.47 13.01
C GLY A 139 1.42 -0.20 13.93
N ARG A 140 1.21 -1.48 14.27
CA ARG A 140 2.18 -2.28 15.04
C ARG A 140 3.52 -2.42 14.32
N ALA A 141 3.51 -2.76 13.03
CA ALA A 141 4.75 -2.87 12.25
C ALA A 141 5.56 -1.57 12.21
N ILE A 142 4.88 -0.42 12.10
CA ILE A 142 5.52 0.90 12.17
C ILE A 142 6.14 1.13 13.57
N GLN A 143 5.38 0.82 14.63
CA GLN A 143 5.84 0.96 16.00
C GLN A 143 7.05 0.06 16.29
N ASP A 144 7.08 -1.16 15.78
CA ASP A 144 8.18 -2.10 15.98
C ASP A 144 9.48 -1.61 15.34
N VAL A 145 9.40 -1.00 14.15
CA VAL A 145 10.56 -0.33 13.54
C VAL A 145 11.05 0.82 14.43
N LEU A 146 10.15 1.65 14.96
CA LEU A 146 10.51 2.75 15.85
C LEU A 146 11.19 2.24 17.13
N HIS A 147 10.66 1.19 17.76
CA HIS A 147 11.29 0.56 18.91
C HIS A 147 12.70 0.05 18.59
N ARG A 148 12.90 -0.58 17.41
CA ARG A 148 14.24 -1.01 16.97
C ARG A 148 15.21 0.15 16.75
N ARG A 149 14.69 1.33 16.38
CA ARG A 149 15.47 2.58 16.27
C ARG A 149 15.72 3.25 17.63
N GLY A 150 15.22 2.69 18.73
CA GLY A 150 15.36 3.24 20.08
C GLY A 150 14.34 4.33 20.42
N GLU A 151 13.34 4.55 19.56
CA GLU A 151 12.29 5.54 19.76
C GLU A 151 11.23 4.98 20.71
N LYS A 152 10.86 5.76 21.74
CA LYS A 152 9.95 5.30 22.81
C LYS A 152 8.52 5.83 22.67
N GLN A 153 8.34 6.89 21.90
CA GLN A 153 7.03 7.49 21.70
C GLN A 153 6.19 6.70 20.69
N PRO A 154 4.85 6.80 20.76
CA PRO A 154 3.98 6.22 19.74
C PRO A 154 4.23 6.81 18.35
N TYR A 155 3.99 6.03 17.30
CA TYR A 155 4.32 6.43 15.93
C TYR A 155 3.61 7.71 15.47
N TRP A 156 2.40 7.99 15.97
CA TRP A 156 1.68 9.22 15.63
C TRP A 156 2.36 10.45 16.24
N GLU A 157 2.82 10.36 17.49
CA GLU A 157 3.56 11.42 18.16
C GLU A 157 4.95 11.59 17.55
N TRP A 158 5.61 10.48 17.17
CA TRP A 158 6.87 10.51 16.42
C TRP A 158 6.72 11.19 15.05
N ASN A 159 5.59 10.95 14.36
CA ASN A 159 5.28 11.63 13.11
C ASN A 159 5.07 13.14 13.31
N ASP A 160 4.42 13.53 14.40
CA ASP A 160 4.01 14.91 14.66
C ASP A 160 5.10 15.75 15.37
N ALA A 161 6.29 15.18 15.56
CA ALA A 161 7.43 15.90 16.08
C ALA A 161 7.87 17.05 15.14
N ARG A 162 8.20 18.22 15.70
CA ARG A 162 8.49 19.44 14.93
C ARG A 162 9.72 19.34 14.02
N ASP A 163 10.68 18.51 14.40
CA ASP A 163 11.91 18.24 13.69
C ASP A 163 11.77 17.10 12.67
N ARG A 164 10.60 16.46 12.59
CA ARG A 164 10.35 15.37 11.66
C ARG A 164 10.34 15.88 10.23
N ARG A 165 10.91 15.07 9.33
CA ARG A 165 10.92 15.33 7.89
C ARG A 165 10.14 14.26 7.14
N ARG A 166 9.49 14.68 6.05
CA ARG A 166 8.77 13.78 5.13
C ARG A 166 9.62 12.57 4.71
N ALA A 167 10.89 12.76 4.39
CA ALA A 167 11.76 11.67 3.95
C ALA A 167 11.92 10.58 5.02
N GLU A 168 11.99 10.96 6.30
CA GLU A 168 12.15 10.04 7.43
C GLU A 168 10.88 9.21 7.65
N VAL A 169 9.71 9.85 7.48
CA VAL A 169 8.41 9.17 7.55
C VAL A 169 8.26 8.15 6.42
N LEU A 170 8.62 8.52 5.18
CA LEU A 170 8.58 7.59 4.05
C LEU A 170 9.57 6.44 4.23
N ALA A 171 10.77 6.70 4.76
CA ALA A 171 11.75 5.67 5.07
C ALA A 171 11.25 4.70 6.15
N LEU A 172 10.61 5.21 7.22
CA LEU A 172 9.98 4.39 8.25
C LEU A 172 8.93 3.44 7.66
N LEU A 173 8.02 3.95 6.83
CA LEU A 173 6.95 3.14 6.23
C LEU A 173 7.50 2.06 5.29
N ARG A 174 8.56 2.37 4.51
CA ARG A 174 9.22 1.40 3.63
C ARG A 174 9.93 0.31 4.43
N GLU A 175 10.61 0.67 5.52
CA GLU A 175 11.24 -0.32 6.40
C GLU A 175 10.20 -1.21 7.07
N ALA A 176 9.10 -0.63 7.57
CA ALA A 176 8.01 -1.41 8.14
C ALA A 176 7.45 -2.42 7.12
N ALA A 177 7.25 -1.99 5.87
CA ALA A 177 6.79 -2.86 4.80
C ALA A 177 7.76 -4.02 4.52
N ALA A 178 9.07 -3.78 4.60
CA ALA A 178 10.09 -4.82 4.42
C ALA A 178 10.11 -5.85 5.56
N THR A 179 9.61 -5.51 6.75
CA THR A 179 9.62 -6.41 7.92
C THR A 179 8.41 -7.32 8.04
N VAL A 180 7.38 -7.11 7.21
CA VAL A 180 6.13 -7.88 7.21
C VAL A 180 5.89 -8.62 5.88
N ALA A 181 6.92 -8.64 5.03
CA ALA A 181 6.93 -9.32 3.74
C ALA A 181 7.20 -10.82 3.89
#